data_AF-A0A0M0J4I8-F1
#
_entry.id   AF-A0A0M0J4I8-F1
#
_cell.length_a   1.000
_cell.length_b   1.000
_cell.length_c   1.000
_cell.angle_alpha   90.00
_cell.angle_beta   90.00
_cell.angle_gamma   90.00
#
_symmetry.space_group_name_H-M   'P 1'
#
loop_
_entity.id
_entity.type
_entity.pdbx_description
1 polymer ?
#
loop_
_entity_poly.entity_id
_entity_poly.type
_entity_poly.pdbx_seq_one_letter_code
_entity_poly.pdbx_strand_id
1 'polypeptide(L)'
;MPPKRGREAAEAEDETVQLRRHKSATEEAFAELVCPITWSLPVDPVTAEDGNVYERSAIEEWLEKQHKSPVTNLAMGTKLLPALRVKNMIRAMVSSGALTGDKVDAWKLKLEEEEKVAEVRRKAEAGDGVAMYILGAWYKLGQKGLAKDDAKAFEWFEKSHEAGDSCATAGFSMCYLEGIGVPKCLARGATLMSEAAGRGSKNACYLMGNAYAGGLCGFPEDEKMARRYYSMVASASIDDCSDFAKGGAATWLREHPAA
;
A
#
# COMPACT_ATOMS: atom_id res chain seq x y z
N MET A 1 68.41 8.44 21.96
CA MET A 1 67.58 7.85 20.90
C MET A 1 66.55 8.89 20.49
N PRO A 2 66.51 9.38 19.23
CA PRO A 2 65.45 10.27 18.81
C PRO A 2 64.11 9.48 18.71
N PRO A 3 62.97 10.10 19.01
CA PRO A 3 61.68 9.42 19.10
C PRO A 3 61.12 9.04 17.71
N LYS A 4 60.35 7.96 17.68
CA LYS A 4 59.74 7.27 16.52
C LYS A 4 58.68 8.09 15.75
N ARG A 5 58.91 9.38 15.45
CA ARG A 5 57.94 10.25 14.77
C ARG A 5 57.56 9.80 13.34
N GLY A 6 58.39 9.00 12.68
CA GLY A 6 58.12 8.53 11.31
C GLY A 6 57.14 7.37 11.19
N ARG A 7 56.88 6.61 12.28
CA ARG A 7 56.06 5.39 12.20
C ARG A 7 54.57 5.68 12.34
N GLU A 8 54.19 6.57 13.24
CA GLU A 8 52.79 7.00 13.44
C GLU A 8 52.27 7.80 12.24
N ALA A 9 53.10 8.63 11.60
CA ALA A 9 52.73 9.36 10.40
C ALA A 9 52.57 8.44 9.17
N ALA A 10 53.43 7.41 9.05
CA ALA A 10 53.31 6.40 7.99
C ALA A 10 52.10 5.47 8.20
N GLU A 11 51.77 5.12 9.44
CA GLU A 11 50.57 4.35 9.77
C GLU A 11 49.28 5.16 9.52
N ALA A 12 49.27 6.46 9.85
CA ALA A 12 48.14 7.35 9.53
C ALA A 12 47.98 7.60 8.01
N GLU A 13 49.08 7.76 7.27
CA GLU A 13 49.05 7.85 5.81
C GLU A 13 48.56 6.53 5.18
N ASP A 14 49.01 5.37 5.66
CA ASP A 14 48.54 4.07 5.19
C ASP A 14 47.03 3.87 5.48
N GLU A 15 46.55 4.21 6.68
CA GLU A 15 45.12 4.19 7.00
C GLU A 15 44.29 5.09 6.08
N THR A 16 44.76 6.31 5.77
CA THR A 16 44.05 7.22 4.86
C THR A 16 44.04 6.73 3.41
N VAL A 17 45.13 6.09 2.97
CA VAL A 17 45.23 5.47 1.63
C VAL A 17 44.34 4.24 1.54
N GLN A 18 44.30 3.40 2.58
CA GLN A 18 43.40 2.25 2.67
C GLN A 18 41.94 2.69 2.68
N LEU A 19 41.58 3.71 3.46
CA LEU A 19 40.26 4.33 3.47
C LEU A 19 39.86 4.87 2.09
N ARG A 20 40.77 5.54 1.39
CA ARG A 20 40.52 6.08 0.03
C ARG A 20 40.35 4.97 -1.00
N ARG A 21 41.15 3.90 -0.93
CA ARG A 21 41.01 2.71 -1.79
C ARG A 21 39.70 1.98 -1.52
N HIS A 22 39.33 1.81 -0.25
CA HIS A 22 38.03 1.26 0.13
C HIS A 22 36.89 2.10 -0.41
N LYS A 23 36.96 3.44 -0.27
CA LYS A 23 35.95 4.37 -0.77
C LYS A 23 35.80 4.31 -2.30
N SER A 24 36.93 4.26 -3.02
CA SER A 24 36.97 4.09 -4.48
C SER A 24 36.40 2.75 -4.94
N ALA A 25 36.74 1.66 -4.27
CA ALA A 25 36.22 0.33 -4.59
C ALA A 25 34.73 0.22 -4.29
N THR A 26 34.24 0.88 -3.23
CA THR A 26 32.80 0.96 -2.97
C THR A 26 32.09 1.81 -4.03
N GLU A 27 32.65 2.94 -4.45
CA GLU A 27 32.08 3.81 -5.50
C GLU A 27 31.99 3.08 -6.87
N GLU A 28 33.00 2.31 -7.26
CA GLU A 28 32.96 1.47 -8.47
C GLU A 28 31.93 0.34 -8.36
N ALA A 29 31.85 -0.34 -7.22
CA ALA A 29 30.85 -1.39 -6.99
C ALA A 29 29.41 -0.82 -6.98
N PHE A 30 29.22 0.45 -6.61
CA PHE A 30 27.92 1.12 -6.67
C PHE A 30 27.52 1.50 -8.09
N ALA A 31 28.48 1.77 -8.99
CA ALA A 31 28.19 2.14 -10.38
C ALA A 31 27.42 1.04 -11.13
N GLU A 32 27.66 -0.23 -10.80
CA GLU A 32 26.95 -1.38 -11.37
C GLU A 32 25.48 -1.47 -10.95
N LEU A 33 25.08 -0.76 -9.89
CA LEU A 33 23.71 -0.75 -9.35
C LEU A 33 22.89 0.44 -9.86
N VAL A 34 23.52 1.34 -10.60
CA VAL A 34 22.89 2.55 -11.12
C VAL A 34 22.06 2.21 -12.36
N CYS A 35 20.82 2.68 -12.38
CA CYS A 35 19.96 2.55 -13.56
C CYS A 35 20.56 3.34 -14.74
N PRO A 36 20.78 2.73 -15.93
CA PRO A 36 21.38 3.40 -17.08
C PRO A 36 20.55 4.57 -17.65
N ILE A 37 19.25 4.63 -17.35
CA ILE A 37 18.37 5.71 -17.84
C ILE A 37 18.38 6.89 -16.87
N THR A 38 18.20 6.61 -15.57
CA THR A 38 17.99 7.65 -14.55
C THR A 38 19.29 8.09 -13.88
N TRP A 39 20.41 7.41 -14.16
CA TRP A 39 21.72 7.65 -13.56
C TRP A 39 21.66 7.72 -12.02
N SER A 40 20.72 6.98 -11.45
CA SER A 40 20.46 6.92 -10.01
C SER A 40 20.10 5.51 -9.59
N LEU A 41 20.18 5.27 -8.29
CA LEU A 41 19.79 4.00 -7.67
C LEU A 41 18.30 3.72 -7.94
N PRO A 42 17.95 2.59 -8.58
CA PRO A 42 16.55 2.24 -8.83
C PRO A 42 15.84 1.95 -7.51
N VAL A 43 14.66 2.53 -7.32
CA VAL A 43 13.75 2.28 -6.18
C VAL A 43 12.89 1.06 -6.46
N ASP A 44 12.44 0.84 -7.71
CA ASP A 44 11.80 -0.39 -8.16
C ASP A 44 12.62 -1.09 -9.25
N PRO A 45 13.69 -1.81 -8.87
CA PRO A 45 14.61 -2.40 -9.83
C PRO A 45 13.97 -3.59 -10.58
N VAL A 46 14.02 -3.54 -11.91
CA VAL A 46 13.56 -4.58 -12.83
C VAL A 46 14.65 -4.97 -13.83
N THR A 47 14.69 -6.23 -14.20
CA THR A 47 15.55 -6.75 -15.27
C THR A 47 14.75 -6.82 -16.56
N ALA A 48 15.26 -6.17 -17.61
CA ALA A 48 14.71 -6.24 -18.96
C ALA A 48 15.30 -7.43 -19.74
N GLU A 49 14.81 -7.67 -20.95
CA GLU A 49 15.23 -8.80 -21.79
C GLU A 49 16.71 -8.74 -22.21
N ASP A 50 17.32 -7.56 -22.20
CA ASP A 50 18.75 -7.38 -22.45
C ASP A 50 19.65 -7.73 -21.25
N GLY A 51 19.05 -8.14 -20.12
CA GLY A 51 19.76 -8.53 -18.92
C GLY A 51 20.18 -7.38 -18.00
N ASN A 52 19.95 -6.13 -18.40
CA ASN A 52 20.28 -4.96 -17.59
C ASN A 52 19.19 -4.66 -16.57
N VAL A 53 19.57 -3.97 -15.48
CA VAL A 53 18.66 -3.54 -14.43
C VAL A 53 18.32 -2.07 -14.57
N TYR A 54 17.03 -1.76 -14.48
CA TYR A 54 16.48 -0.44 -14.63
C TYR A 54 15.53 -0.08 -13.49
N GLU A 55 15.28 1.21 -13.31
CA GLU A 55 14.09 1.70 -12.62
C GLU A 55 12.86 1.39 -13.49
N ARG A 56 11.86 0.72 -12.93
CA ARG A 56 10.66 0.26 -13.66
C ARG A 56 10.01 1.37 -14.48
N SER A 57 9.70 2.49 -13.84
CA SER A 57 8.98 3.59 -14.51
C SER A 57 9.77 4.16 -15.69
N ALA A 58 11.09 4.24 -15.57
CA ALA A 58 11.95 4.77 -16.61
C ALA A 58 12.08 3.84 -17.82
N ILE A 59 12.19 2.52 -17.60
CA ILE A 59 12.28 1.56 -18.71
C ILE A 59 10.94 1.35 -19.41
N GLU A 60 9.83 1.39 -18.68
CA GLU A 60 8.48 1.35 -19.26
C GLU A 60 8.27 2.53 -20.22
N GLU A 61 8.57 3.76 -19.78
CA GLU A 61 8.48 4.96 -20.65
C GLU A 61 9.42 4.88 -21.87
N TRP A 62 10.63 4.35 -21.69
CA TRP A 62 11.57 4.19 -22.79
C TRP A 62 11.07 3.20 -23.84
N LEU A 63 10.57 2.04 -23.41
CA LEU A 63 10.12 0.96 -24.29
C LEU A 63 8.89 1.36 -25.09
N GLU A 64 7.97 2.13 -24.50
CA GLU A 64 6.83 2.70 -25.22
C GLU A 64 7.24 3.56 -26.41
N LYS A 65 8.37 4.28 -26.31
CA LYS A 65 8.85 5.20 -27.35
C LYS A 65 9.74 4.51 -28.38
N GLN A 66 10.69 3.69 -27.92
CA GLN A 66 11.80 3.23 -28.75
C GLN A 66 11.72 1.75 -29.14
N HIS A 67 11.04 0.90 -28.37
CA HIS A 67 10.99 -0.56 -28.54
C HIS A 67 12.38 -1.22 -28.69
N LYS A 68 13.39 -0.62 -28.04
CA LYS A 68 14.81 -0.99 -28.10
C LYS A 68 15.46 -0.91 -26.73
N SER A 69 16.53 -1.67 -26.52
CA SER A 69 17.38 -1.57 -25.33
C SER A 69 18.04 -0.18 -25.24
N PRO A 70 17.97 0.50 -24.08
CA PRO A 70 18.69 1.74 -23.83
C PRO A 70 20.21 1.61 -23.88
N VAL A 71 20.73 0.38 -23.70
CA VAL A 71 22.18 0.11 -23.59
C VAL A 71 22.75 -0.44 -24.89
N THR A 72 22.07 -1.42 -25.51
CA THR A 72 22.57 -2.08 -26.73
C THR A 72 21.99 -1.50 -28.02
N ASN A 73 20.92 -0.70 -27.93
CA ASN A 73 20.15 -0.17 -29.07
C ASN A 73 19.56 -1.26 -30.00
N LEU A 74 19.53 -2.52 -29.56
CA LEU A 74 18.88 -3.62 -30.25
C LEU A 74 17.39 -3.65 -29.93
N ALA A 75 16.59 -4.25 -30.83
CA ALA A 75 15.16 -4.46 -30.58
C ALA A 75 14.94 -5.28 -29.31
N MET A 76 14.00 -4.84 -28.47
CA MET A 76 13.75 -5.44 -27.15
C MET A 76 12.25 -5.45 -26.86
N GLY A 77 11.74 -6.55 -26.30
CA GLY A 77 10.36 -6.66 -25.85
C GLY A 77 10.07 -5.85 -24.58
N THR A 78 8.83 -5.93 -24.12
CA THR A 78 8.33 -5.20 -22.93
C THR A 78 8.32 -6.03 -21.66
N LYS A 79 8.85 -7.25 -21.69
CA LYS A 79 8.86 -8.13 -20.53
C LYS A 79 9.87 -7.64 -19.50
N LEU A 80 9.36 -7.32 -18.30
CA LEU A 80 10.15 -6.89 -17.16
C LEU A 80 10.00 -7.89 -16.01
N LEU A 81 11.13 -8.36 -15.47
CA LEU A 81 11.17 -9.24 -14.31
C LEU A 81 11.67 -8.47 -13.08
N PRO A 82 11.14 -8.72 -11.86
CA PRO A 82 11.70 -8.10 -10.66
C PRO A 82 13.18 -8.47 -10.47
N ALA A 83 14.05 -7.47 -10.31
CA ALA A 83 15.48 -7.68 -10.09
C ALA A 83 15.78 -7.94 -8.59
N LEU A 84 15.29 -9.08 -8.07
CA LEU A 84 15.30 -9.37 -6.63
C LEU A 84 16.69 -9.33 -6.00
N ARG A 85 17.72 -9.81 -6.71
CA ARG A 85 19.10 -9.77 -6.23
C ARG A 85 19.55 -8.32 -5.99
N VAL A 86 19.37 -7.45 -6.98
CA VAL A 86 19.71 -6.03 -6.87
C VAL A 86 18.86 -5.35 -5.81
N LYS A 87 17.54 -5.60 -5.79
CA LYS A 87 16.64 -5.10 -4.73
C LYS A 87 17.16 -5.42 -3.33
N ASN A 88 17.56 -6.67 -3.09
CA ASN A 88 18.05 -7.12 -1.79
C ASN A 88 19.42 -6.54 -1.43
N MET A 89 20.32 -6.39 -2.41
CA MET A 89 21.60 -5.71 -2.20
C MET A 89 21.39 -4.25 -1.81
N ILE A 90 20.56 -3.52 -2.56
CA ILE A 90 20.24 -2.13 -2.27
C ILE A 90 19.63 -1.99 -0.87
N ARG A 91 18.64 -2.82 -0.55
CA ARG A 91 18.05 -2.88 0.80
C ARG A 91 19.12 -3.03 1.87
N ALA A 92 20.01 -4.02 1.74
CA ALA A 92 21.05 -4.28 2.74
C ALA A 92 21.97 -3.06 2.94
N MET A 93 22.37 -2.41 1.85
CA MET A 93 23.28 -1.26 1.90
C MET A 93 22.60 0.01 2.44
N VAL A 94 21.31 0.22 2.16
CA VAL A 94 20.54 1.30 2.78
C VAL A 94 20.38 1.05 4.28
N SER A 95 20.03 -0.18 4.68
CA SER A 95 19.87 -0.55 6.10
C SER A 95 21.17 -0.44 6.89
N SER A 96 22.33 -0.73 6.28
CA SER A 96 23.63 -0.61 6.95
C SER A 96 24.19 0.82 6.95
N GLY A 97 23.53 1.78 6.29
CA GLY A 97 24.07 3.13 6.10
C GLY A 97 25.27 3.20 5.15
N ALA A 98 25.51 2.17 4.34
CA ALA A 98 26.61 2.13 3.38
C ALA A 98 26.35 3.01 2.14
N LEU A 99 25.09 3.33 1.86
CA LEU A 99 24.69 4.22 0.77
C LEU A 99 24.36 5.62 1.28
N THR A 100 24.82 6.63 0.54
CA THR A 100 24.43 8.04 0.67
C THR A 100 23.96 8.56 -0.69
N GLY A 101 23.06 9.55 -0.70
CA GLY A 101 22.57 10.18 -1.94
C GLY A 101 21.04 10.25 -2.07
N ASP A 102 20.59 10.85 -3.16
CA ASP A 102 19.24 11.40 -3.32
C ASP A 102 18.10 10.37 -3.26
N LYS A 103 18.39 9.10 -3.57
CA LYS A 103 17.38 8.01 -3.56
C LYS A 103 17.37 7.20 -2.25
N VAL A 104 18.30 7.46 -1.33
CA VAL A 104 18.36 6.74 -0.06
C VAL A 104 17.12 6.98 0.79
N ASP A 105 16.60 8.20 0.82
CA ASP A 105 15.39 8.51 1.60
C ASP A 105 14.13 7.87 1.00
N ALA A 106 14.04 7.78 -0.33
CA ALA A 106 12.99 7.03 -0.99
C ALA A 106 13.04 5.53 -0.62
N TRP A 107 14.24 4.97 -0.51
CA TRP A 107 14.43 3.60 -0.04
C TRP A 107 14.09 3.43 1.44
N LYS A 108 14.48 4.36 2.32
CA LYS A 108 14.10 4.31 3.74
C LYS A 108 12.58 4.31 3.90
N LEU A 109 11.88 5.21 3.23
CA LEU A 109 10.42 5.26 3.21
C LEU A 109 9.83 3.93 2.74
N LYS A 110 10.35 3.37 1.64
CA LYS A 110 9.91 2.06 1.13
C LYS A 110 10.10 0.95 2.16
N LEU A 111 11.22 0.94 2.89
CA LEU A 111 11.49 -0.06 3.92
C LEU A 111 10.56 0.09 5.13
N GLU A 112 10.28 1.32 5.56
CA GLU A 112 9.30 1.59 6.61
C GLU A 112 7.89 1.11 6.22
N GLU A 113 7.48 1.31 4.97
CA GLU A 113 6.21 0.80 4.48
C GLU A 113 6.18 -0.73 4.41
N GLU A 114 7.25 -1.37 3.93
CA GLU A 114 7.38 -2.84 3.91
C GLU A 114 7.33 -3.43 5.32
N GLU A 115 8.01 -2.80 6.30
CA GLU A 115 7.97 -3.19 7.71
C GLU A 115 6.56 -3.03 8.28
N LYS A 116 5.88 -1.90 7.97
CA LYS A 116 4.53 -1.65 8.43
C LYS A 116 3.54 -2.71 7.90
N VAL A 117 3.70 -3.10 6.64
CA VAL A 117 2.91 -4.19 6.04
C VAL A 117 3.20 -5.52 6.73
N ALA A 118 4.46 -5.82 7.02
CA ALA A 118 4.84 -7.04 7.73
C ALA A 118 4.26 -7.08 9.15
N GLU A 119 4.29 -5.96 9.88
CA GLU A 119 3.73 -5.84 11.22
C GLU A 119 2.22 -6.10 11.22
N VAL A 120 1.47 -5.43 10.32
CA VAL A 120 0.02 -5.61 10.19
C VAL A 120 -0.32 -7.03 9.76
N ARG A 121 0.43 -7.59 8.82
CA ARG A 121 0.23 -8.99 8.40
C ARG A 121 0.40 -9.96 9.56
N ARG A 122 1.45 -9.81 10.36
CA ARG A 122 1.68 -10.66 11.54
C ARG A 122 0.54 -10.56 12.55
N LYS A 123 0.00 -9.36 12.78
CA LYS A 123 -1.19 -9.17 13.66
C LYS A 123 -2.43 -9.83 13.07
N ALA A 124 -2.67 -9.64 11.77
CA ALA A 124 -3.79 -10.24 11.06
C ALA A 124 -3.72 -11.77 11.12
N GLU A 125 -2.55 -12.36 10.89
CA GLU A 125 -2.33 -13.81 11.02
C GLU A 125 -2.47 -14.32 12.46
N ALA A 126 -2.26 -13.45 13.45
CA ALA A 126 -2.50 -13.75 14.87
C ALA A 126 -3.96 -13.59 15.30
N GLY A 127 -4.89 -13.26 14.38
CA GLY A 127 -6.32 -13.14 14.68
C GLY A 127 -6.81 -11.73 14.99
N ASP A 128 -5.98 -10.70 14.81
CA ASP A 128 -6.40 -9.30 14.99
C ASP A 128 -7.31 -8.86 13.83
N GLY A 129 -8.61 -8.74 14.11
CA GLY A 129 -9.62 -8.32 13.14
C GLY A 129 -9.36 -6.94 12.55
N VAL A 130 -8.87 -5.98 13.34
CA VAL A 130 -8.55 -4.62 12.85
C VAL A 130 -7.39 -4.69 11.86
N ALA A 131 -6.37 -5.49 12.16
CA ALA A 131 -5.24 -5.69 11.26
C ALA A 131 -5.65 -6.37 9.95
N MET A 132 -6.56 -7.36 10.00
CA MET A 132 -7.15 -7.98 8.81
C MET A 132 -7.91 -6.94 7.96
N TYR A 133 -8.72 -6.08 8.57
CA TYR A 133 -9.44 -5.00 7.88
C TYR A 133 -8.48 -4.05 7.17
N ILE A 134 -7.44 -3.58 7.87
CA ILE A 134 -6.42 -2.68 7.31
C ILE A 134 -5.73 -3.32 6.11
N LEU A 135 -5.36 -4.60 6.22
CA LEU A 135 -4.70 -5.32 5.15
C LEU A 135 -5.61 -5.47 3.91
N GLY A 136 -6.90 -5.77 4.12
CA GLY A 136 -7.91 -5.78 3.05
C GLY A 136 -8.05 -4.42 2.36
N ALA A 137 -8.09 -3.33 3.13
CA ALA A 137 -8.15 -1.97 2.60
C ALA A 137 -6.90 -1.62 1.77
N TRP A 138 -5.71 -2.00 2.20
CA TRP A 138 -4.48 -1.76 1.45
C TRP A 138 -4.43 -2.53 0.13
N TYR A 139 -4.91 -3.78 0.09
CA TYR A 139 -5.05 -4.51 -1.17
C TYR A 139 -6.11 -3.90 -2.09
N LYS A 140 -7.26 -3.46 -1.56
CA LYS A 140 -8.30 -2.79 -2.35
C LYS A 140 -7.80 -1.51 -3.02
N LEU A 141 -6.96 -0.75 -2.32
CA LEU A 141 -6.47 0.56 -2.77
C LEU A 141 -5.09 0.52 -3.44
N GLY A 142 -4.34 -0.60 -3.34
CA GLY A 142 -2.96 -0.68 -3.82
C GLY A 142 -2.01 0.25 -3.04
N GLN A 143 -2.06 0.22 -1.71
CA GLN A 143 -1.30 1.12 -0.84
C GLN A 143 -0.12 0.41 -0.16
N LYS A 144 0.82 1.20 0.38
CA LYS A 144 1.98 0.70 1.15
C LYS A 144 2.83 -0.32 0.38
N GLY A 145 3.01 -0.07 -0.92
CA GLY A 145 3.77 -0.93 -1.81
C GLY A 145 3.07 -2.24 -2.21
N LEU A 146 1.80 -2.45 -1.82
CA LEU A 146 1.00 -3.57 -2.30
C LEU A 146 0.34 -3.22 -3.64
N ALA A 147 0.36 -4.17 -4.58
CA ALA A 147 -0.45 -4.06 -5.79
C ALA A 147 -1.93 -4.16 -5.43
N LYS A 148 -2.77 -3.43 -6.19
CA LYS A 148 -4.22 -3.56 -6.07
C LYS A 148 -4.63 -5.01 -6.37
N ASP A 149 -5.36 -5.62 -5.46
CA ASP A 149 -5.80 -7.03 -5.55
C ASP A 149 -7.16 -7.18 -4.86
N ASP A 150 -8.22 -7.09 -5.65
CA ASP A 150 -9.59 -7.11 -5.14
C ASP A 150 -9.96 -8.49 -4.55
N ALA A 151 -9.35 -9.58 -5.02
CA ALA A 151 -9.57 -10.92 -4.48
C ALA A 151 -8.95 -11.05 -3.09
N LYS A 152 -7.69 -10.62 -2.90
CA LYS A 152 -7.08 -10.56 -1.56
C LYS A 152 -7.82 -9.61 -0.64
N ALA A 153 -8.30 -8.47 -1.15
CA ALA A 153 -9.10 -7.56 -0.35
C ALA A 153 -10.35 -8.26 0.21
N PHE A 154 -11.10 -8.96 -0.65
CA PHE A 154 -12.26 -9.76 -0.25
C PHE A 154 -11.91 -10.78 0.84
N GLU A 155 -10.87 -11.59 0.64
CA GLU A 155 -10.45 -12.62 1.60
C GLU A 155 -10.12 -12.03 2.99
N TRP A 156 -9.44 -10.89 3.03
CA TRP A 156 -9.09 -10.24 4.30
C TRP A 156 -10.29 -9.59 4.99
N PHE A 157 -11.21 -9.00 4.23
CA PHE A 157 -12.47 -8.49 4.79
C PHE A 157 -13.36 -9.60 5.33
N GLU A 158 -13.44 -10.75 4.65
CA GLU A 158 -14.17 -11.93 5.12
C GLU A 158 -13.61 -12.42 6.45
N LYS A 159 -12.29 -12.67 6.53
CA LYS A 159 -11.63 -13.10 7.77
C LYS A 159 -11.84 -12.12 8.92
N SER A 160 -11.78 -10.83 8.64
CA SER A 160 -11.97 -9.79 9.65
C SER A 160 -13.43 -9.74 10.16
N HIS A 161 -14.40 -9.91 9.26
CA HIS A 161 -15.82 -10.06 9.61
C HIS A 161 -16.06 -11.30 10.49
N GLU A 162 -15.47 -12.45 10.12
CA GLU A 162 -15.53 -13.70 10.90
C GLU A 162 -14.88 -13.55 12.29
N ALA A 163 -13.83 -12.73 12.40
CA ALA A 163 -13.20 -12.37 13.68
C ALA A 163 -14.05 -11.40 14.53
N GLY A 164 -15.21 -10.98 14.04
CA GLY A 164 -16.15 -10.12 14.76
C GLY A 164 -15.92 -8.62 14.59
N ASP A 165 -14.99 -8.20 13.70
CA ASP A 165 -14.73 -6.78 13.47
C ASP A 165 -15.89 -6.13 12.68
N SER A 166 -16.48 -5.11 13.28
CA SER A 166 -17.62 -4.38 12.73
C SER A 166 -17.26 -3.54 11.51
N CYS A 167 -16.07 -2.94 11.48
CA CYS A 167 -15.60 -2.11 10.37
C CYS A 167 -15.41 -2.97 9.13
N ALA A 168 -14.89 -4.19 9.30
CA ALA A 168 -14.79 -5.15 8.23
C ALA A 168 -16.11 -5.71 7.75
N THR A 169 -17.14 -5.78 8.61
CA THR A 169 -18.47 -6.21 8.15
C THR A 169 -19.02 -5.24 7.08
N ALA A 170 -18.77 -3.93 7.23
CA ALA A 170 -19.11 -2.95 6.20
C ALA A 170 -18.25 -3.12 4.93
N GLY A 171 -16.93 -3.31 5.07
CA GLY A 171 -16.03 -3.57 3.94
C GLY A 171 -16.39 -4.85 3.17
N PHE A 172 -16.75 -5.91 3.88
CA PHE A 172 -17.16 -7.20 3.33
C PHE A 172 -18.52 -7.11 2.61
N SER A 173 -19.48 -6.38 3.19
CA SER A 173 -20.75 -6.06 2.53
C SER A 173 -20.52 -5.33 1.19
N MET A 174 -19.68 -4.30 1.20
CA MET A 174 -19.34 -3.53 0.00
C MET A 174 -18.77 -4.39 -1.11
N CYS A 175 -18.01 -5.44 -0.77
CA CYS A 175 -17.49 -6.37 -1.77
C CYS A 175 -18.61 -7.03 -2.59
N TYR A 176 -19.70 -7.46 -1.95
CA TYR A 176 -20.85 -8.00 -2.65
C TYR A 176 -21.70 -6.94 -3.36
N LEU A 177 -21.79 -5.72 -2.83
CA LEU A 177 -22.58 -4.64 -3.45
C LEU A 177 -21.94 -4.13 -4.75
N GLU A 178 -20.61 -4.02 -4.76
CA GLU A 178 -19.84 -3.49 -5.88
C GLU A 178 -19.20 -4.58 -6.76
N GLY A 179 -19.14 -5.82 -6.29
CA GLY A 179 -18.48 -6.92 -6.99
C GLY A 179 -16.95 -6.88 -6.86
N ILE A 180 -16.42 -6.44 -5.71
CA ILE A 180 -14.98 -6.36 -5.44
C ILE A 180 -14.50 -7.75 -5.02
N GLY A 181 -13.72 -8.41 -5.88
CA GLY A 181 -13.13 -9.73 -5.58
C GLY A 181 -14.12 -10.89 -5.58
N VAL A 182 -15.42 -10.61 -5.72
CA VAL A 182 -16.52 -11.59 -5.68
C VAL A 182 -17.63 -11.16 -6.65
N PRO A 183 -18.40 -12.09 -7.25
CA PRO A 183 -19.57 -11.71 -8.05
C PRO A 183 -20.54 -10.83 -7.25
N LYS A 184 -21.00 -9.76 -7.88
CA LYS A 184 -21.96 -8.83 -7.30
C LYS A 184 -23.23 -9.57 -6.86
N CYS A 185 -23.61 -9.42 -5.60
CA CYS A 185 -24.80 -9.99 -5.01
C CYS A 185 -25.45 -8.99 -4.05
N LEU A 186 -26.42 -8.23 -4.56
CA LEU A 186 -27.09 -7.18 -3.80
C LEU A 186 -27.76 -7.71 -2.53
N ALA A 187 -28.42 -8.87 -2.62
CA ALA A 187 -29.08 -9.49 -1.47
C ALA A 187 -28.09 -9.81 -0.34
N ARG A 188 -26.93 -10.39 -0.66
CA ARG A 188 -25.91 -10.74 0.33
C ARG A 188 -25.21 -9.50 0.90
N GLY A 189 -24.92 -8.51 0.05
CA GLY A 189 -24.39 -7.23 0.50
C GLY A 189 -25.35 -6.52 1.45
N ALA A 190 -26.64 -6.44 1.09
CA ALA A 190 -27.71 -5.86 1.89
C ALA A 190 -27.86 -6.50 3.28
N THR A 191 -27.82 -7.83 3.36
CA THR A 191 -27.91 -8.55 4.65
C THR A 191 -26.71 -8.24 5.53
N LEU A 192 -25.49 -8.27 4.98
CA LEU A 192 -24.26 -7.98 5.71
C LEU A 192 -24.20 -6.50 6.15
N MET A 193 -24.70 -5.57 5.34
CA MET A 193 -24.75 -4.15 5.71
C MET A 193 -25.73 -3.91 6.86
N SER A 194 -26.89 -4.56 6.82
CA SER A 194 -27.89 -4.49 7.89
C SER A 194 -27.32 -5.05 9.21
N GLU A 195 -26.53 -6.12 9.12
CA GLU A 195 -25.81 -6.69 10.26
C GLU A 195 -24.75 -5.72 10.81
N ALA A 196 -23.92 -5.10 9.95
CA ALA A 196 -22.96 -4.09 10.37
C ALA A 196 -23.62 -2.91 11.10
N ALA A 197 -24.75 -2.43 10.57
CA ALA A 197 -25.54 -1.37 11.20
C ALA A 197 -26.07 -1.82 12.57
N GLY A 198 -26.56 -3.06 12.69
CA GLY A 198 -27.00 -3.66 13.95
C GLY A 198 -25.88 -3.82 14.99
N ARG A 199 -24.63 -4.04 14.53
CA ARG A 199 -23.43 -4.08 15.39
C ARG A 199 -22.91 -2.69 15.77
N GLY A 200 -23.55 -1.61 15.31
CA GLY A 200 -23.25 -0.24 15.71
C GLY A 200 -22.24 0.49 14.83
N SER A 201 -21.99 0.04 13.60
CA SER A 201 -21.21 0.79 12.60
C SER A 201 -21.99 2.03 12.12
N LYS A 202 -21.43 3.23 12.30
CA LYS A 202 -22.01 4.46 11.78
C LYS A 202 -22.01 4.48 10.26
N ASN A 203 -20.95 3.99 9.64
CA ASN A 203 -20.83 3.97 8.19
C ASN A 203 -21.90 3.06 7.57
N ALA A 204 -22.13 1.88 8.15
CA ALA A 204 -23.21 0.99 7.72
C ALA A 204 -24.59 1.62 7.90
N CYS A 205 -24.84 2.30 9.04
CA CYS A 205 -26.09 3.04 9.26
C CYS A 205 -26.29 4.12 8.19
N TYR A 206 -25.26 4.89 7.86
CA TYR A 206 -25.34 5.93 6.83
C TYR A 206 -25.63 5.34 5.44
N LEU A 207 -24.92 4.27 5.06
CA LEU A 207 -25.09 3.61 3.77
C LEU A 207 -26.49 2.98 3.62
N MET A 208 -27.02 2.39 4.68
CA MET A 208 -28.40 1.87 4.70
C MET A 208 -29.42 3.00 4.60
N GLY A 209 -29.18 4.13 5.28
CA GLY A 209 -30.00 5.34 5.15
C GLY A 209 -30.06 5.82 3.69
N ASN A 210 -28.91 5.97 3.03
CA ASN A 210 -28.83 6.31 1.61
C ASN A 210 -29.52 5.28 0.72
N ALA A 211 -29.38 3.98 1.02
CA ALA A 211 -29.96 2.92 0.22
C ALA A 211 -31.49 2.99 0.22
N TYR A 212 -32.12 3.18 1.38
CA TYR A 212 -33.57 3.33 1.50
C TYR A 212 -34.07 4.70 1.04
N ALA A 213 -33.28 5.77 1.16
CA ALA A 213 -33.67 7.10 0.69
C ALA A 213 -33.69 7.19 -0.85
N GLY A 214 -32.79 6.48 -1.53
CA GLY A 214 -32.66 6.54 -2.99
C GLY A 214 -33.12 5.28 -3.73
N GLY A 215 -33.65 4.27 -3.04
CA GLY A 215 -34.00 2.99 -3.65
C GLY A 215 -32.80 2.26 -4.29
N LEU A 216 -31.63 2.33 -3.65
CA LEU A 216 -30.36 1.83 -4.18
C LEU A 216 -30.06 0.42 -3.68
N CYS A 217 -29.10 -0.25 -4.33
CA CYS A 217 -28.59 -1.55 -3.89
C CYS A 217 -29.65 -2.66 -3.72
N GLY A 218 -30.78 -2.56 -4.43
CA GLY A 218 -31.88 -3.52 -4.38
C GLY A 218 -32.90 -3.27 -3.25
N PHE A 219 -32.78 -2.16 -2.52
CA PHE A 219 -33.79 -1.73 -1.55
C PHE A 219 -34.87 -0.88 -2.21
N PRO A 220 -36.15 -1.01 -1.81
CA PRO A 220 -37.17 -0.07 -2.21
C PRO A 220 -36.92 1.29 -1.54
N GLU A 221 -37.41 2.35 -2.18
CA GLU A 221 -37.47 3.66 -1.53
C GLU A 221 -38.42 3.58 -0.33
N ASP A 222 -37.89 3.84 0.87
CA ASP A 222 -38.65 3.78 2.13
C ASP A 222 -38.10 4.84 3.09
N GLU A 223 -38.79 5.97 3.14
CA GLU A 223 -38.42 7.11 3.99
C GLU A 223 -38.39 6.73 5.48
N LYS A 224 -39.26 5.81 5.93
CA LYS A 224 -39.29 5.40 7.35
C LYS A 224 -38.03 4.61 7.70
N MET A 225 -37.63 3.69 6.84
CA MET A 225 -36.40 2.92 7.02
C MET A 225 -35.17 3.80 6.87
N ALA A 226 -35.14 4.71 5.89
CA ALA A 226 -34.07 5.68 5.72
C ALA A 226 -33.87 6.53 6.99
N ARG A 227 -34.96 7.10 7.52
CA ARG A 227 -34.96 7.88 8.77
C ARG A 227 -34.44 7.07 9.96
N ARG A 228 -34.87 5.81 10.08
CA ARG A 228 -34.42 4.90 11.15
C ARG A 228 -32.89 4.76 11.10
N TYR A 229 -32.34 4.42 9.95
CA TYR A 229 -30.90 4.22 9.80
C TYR A 229 -30.09 5.51 9.95
N TYR A 230 -30.55 6.64 9.40
CA TYR A 230 -29.87 7.92 9.63
C TYR A 230 -29.88 8.35 11.09
N SER A 231 -30.97 8.07 11.82
CA SER A 231 -31.04 8.33 13.26
C SER A 231 -30.07 7.44 14.04
N MET A 232 -29.87 6.19 13.59
CA MET A 232 -28.88 5.29 14.18
C MET A 232 -27.44 5.78 14.00
N VAL A 233 -27.11 6.61 13.00
CA VAL A 233 -25.77 7.19 12.83
C VAL A 233 -25.35 8.01 14.06
N ALA A 234 -26.29 8.72 14.69
CA ALA A 234 -26.00 9.52 15.88
C ALA A 234 -25.82 8.67 17.15
N SER A 235 -26.51 7.53 17.24
CA SER A 235 -26.50 6.64 18.41
C SER A 235 -25.58 5.41 18.28
N ALA A 236 -25.00 5.19 17.11
CA ALA A 236 -24.13 4.05 16.82
C ALA A 236 -22.83 4.13 17.63
N SER A 237 -22.41 2.99 18.17
CA SER A 237 -21.31 2.86 19.11
C SER A 237 -19.92 2.95 18.47
N ILE A 238 -19.82 2.76 17.14
CA ILE A 238 -18.54 2.62 16.43
C ILE A 238 -18.40 3.79 15.46
N ASP A 239 -17.36 4.62 15.67
CA ASP A 239 -17.12 5.81 14.88
C ASP A 239 -16.22 5.53 13.66
N ASP A 240 -16.74 4.76 12.71
CA ASP A 240 -16.06 4.34 11.48
C ASP A 240 -16.47 5.15 10.23
N CYS A 241 -17.15 6.27 10.45
CA CYS A 241 -17.80 7.07 9.42
C CYS A 241 -17.16 8.47 9.32
N SER A 242 -17.04 8.99 8.09
CA SER A 242 -16.52 10.36 7.88
C SER A 242 -17.49 11.43 8.38
N ASP A 243 -16.97 12.61 8.73
CA ASP A 243 -17.80 13.74 9.16
C ASP A 243 -18.76 14.22 8.08
N PHE A 244 -18.38 14.06 6.80
CA PHE A 244 -19.27 14.29 5.66
C PHE A 244 -20.53 13.42 5.74
N ALA A 245 -20.38 12.11 5.98
CA ALA A 245 -21.50 11.18 6.05
C ALA A 245 -22.37 11.42 7.30
N LYS A 246 -21.76 11.78 8.44
CA LYS A 246 -22.51 12.23 9.63
C LYS A 246 -23.33 13.49 9.33
N GLY A 247 -22.71 14.47 8.66
CA GLY A 247 -23.38 15.70 8.24
C GLY A 247 -24.51 15.44 7.23
N GLY A 248 -24.29 14.55 6.27
CA GLY A 248 -25.29 14.13 5.30
C GLY A 248 -26.52 13.50 5.95
N ALA A 249 -26.32 12.56 6.88
CA ALA A 249 -27.41 11.97 7.66
C ALA A 249 -28.23 13.04 8.41
N ALA A 250 -27.54 13.96 9.09
CA ALA A 250 -28.17 15.02 9.84
C ALA A 250 -28.94 16.01 8.94
N THR A 251 -28.41 16.32 7.76
CA THR A 251 -29.08 17.18 6.77
C THR A 251 -30.34 16.52 6.25
N TRP A 252 -30.26 15.25 5.84
CA TRP A 252 -31.42 14.53 5.34
C TRP A 252 -32.56 14.47 6.38
N LEU A 253 -32.23 14.23 7.65
CA LEU A 253 -33.21 14.21 8.75
C LEU A 253 -33.88 15.57 9.01
N ARG A 254 -33.22 16.69 8.71
CA ARG A 254 -33.81 18.03 8.81
C ARG A 254 -34.75 18.34 7.65
N GLU A 255 -34.40 17.88 6.45
CA GLU A 255 -35.18 18.11 5.23
C GLU A 255 -36.44 17.24 5.17
N HIS A 256 -36.41 16.08 5.83
CA HIS A 256 -37.52 15.15 5.94
C HIS A 256 -37.94 15.08 7.40
N PRO A 257 -38.75 15.97 7.97
CA PRO A 257 -39.25 15.83 9.34
C PRO A 257 -40.23 14.66 9.45
N ALA A 258 -40.32 14.04 10.64
CA ALA A 258 -41.33 13.00 10.87
C ALA A 258 -42.73 13.64 10.84
N ALA A 259 -43.65 13.02 10.10
CA ALA A 259 -45.06 13.40 10.06
C ALA A 259 -45.78 13.06 11.38
#